data_AF-A0A818CS90-F1
#
_entry.id   AF-A0A818CS90-F1
#
_cell.length_a   1.000
_cell.length_b   1.000
_cell.length_c   1.000
_cell.angle_alpha   90.00
_cell.angle_beta   90.00
_cell.angle_gamma   90.00
#
_symmetry.space_group_name_H-M   'P 1'
#
loop_
_entity.id
_entity.type
_entity.pdbx_description
1 polymer ?
#
loop_
_entity_poly.entity_id
_entity_poly.type
_entity_poly.pdbx_seq_one_letter_code
_entity_poly.pdbx_strand_id
1 'polypeptide(L)'
;KASRKKTPVIPSNFMFEIPDLYQSTLTEKRFLLIDIFLKRGQDRILIFASDQQLKLLYESSTIFMDGTFDIAPAPFKQVYLIHGEKFGQGLPVAFCLLSNKRGRTYLELFERLKEQAIFLKTKFDPKRIITDFEPCLLPVIQQEFPFAIHSGCMFHFNQAVHRKITDLGLASDYLHNEAIRNQYRQIMALSLMPIEQVHSQFQRLETITSAALSDLLLYFKNQWVHGVVPISM
;
A
#
# COMPACT_ATOMS: atom_id res chain seq x y z
N LYS A 1 9.06 -24.79 15.33
CA LYS A 1 9.26 -25.47 14.03
C LYS A 1 7.89 -25.90 13.50
N ALA A 2 7.25 -25.09 12.66
CA ALA A 2 5.99 -25.46 12.02
C ALA A 2 6.30 -26.53 10.96
N SER A 3 5.73 -27.73 11.13
CA SER A 3 5.91 -28.86 10.22
C SER A 3 5.31 -28.54 8.86
N ARG A 4 6.11 -28.65 7.78
CA ARG A 4 5.72 -28.53 6.36
C ARG A 4 4.63 -29.51 5.90
N LYS A 5 4.02 -30.31 6.79
CA LYS A 5 3.10 -31.42 6.44
C LYS A 5 1.62 -31.06 6.29
N LYS A 6 1.22 -29.79 6.45
CA LYS A 6 -0.18 -29.35 6.28
C LYS A 6 -0.25 -27.98 5.60
N THR A 7 0.31 -27.86 4.39
CA THR A 7 -0.01 -26.72 3.53
C THR A 7 -1.25 -27.11 2.72
N PRO A 8 -2.35 -26.34 2.76
CA PRO A 8 -3.53 -26.67 1.98
C PRO A 8 -3.19 -26.58 0.49
N VAL A 9 -3.82 -27.43 -0.31
CA VAL A 9 -3.67 -27.37 -1.77
C VAL A 9 -4.17 -26.00 -2.24
N ILE A 10 -3.38 -25.34 -3.08
CA ILE A 10 -3.78 -24.06 -3.66
C ILE A 10 -5.05 -24.30 -4.49
N PRO A 11 -6.16 -23.61 -4.18
CA PRO A 11 -7.43 -23.85 -4.86
C PRO A 11 -7.37 -23.41 -6.33
N SER A 12 -8.07 -24.13 -7.20
CA SER A 12 -8.11 -23.82 -8.64
C SER A 12 -9.17 -22.77 -9.00
N ASN A 13 -10.14 -22.53 -8.13
CA ASN A 13 -11.22 -21.56 -8.30
C ASN A 13 -11.67 -21.02 -6.93
N PHE A 14 -12.57 -20.04 -6.89
CA PHE A 14 -12.99 -19.41 -5.63
C PHE A 14 -13.98 -20.24 -4.80
N MET A 15 -14.54 -21.33 -5.34
CA MET A 15 -15.55 -22.19 -4.71
C MET A 15 -14.92 -23.28 -3.82
N PHE A 16 -14.02 -22.88 -2.92
CA PHE A 16 -13.40 -23.77 -1.95
C PHE A 16 -13.74 -23.36 -0.52
N GLU A 17 -13.68 -24.29 0.41
CA GLU A 17 -13.88 -24.01 1.83
C GLU A 17 -12.55 -23.77 2.53
N ILE A 18 -12.53 -22.88 3.52
CA ILE A 18 -11.37 -22.67 4.38
C ILE A 18 -11.41 -23.74 5.47
N PRO A 19 -10.41 -24.63 5.59
CA PRO A 19 -10.39 -25.61 6.66
C PRO A 19 -10.40 -24.94 8.04
N ASP A 20 -11.16 -25.49 8.99
CA ASP A 20 -11.36 -24.93 10.35
C ASP A 20 -10.04 -24.57 11.05
N LEU A 21 -8.98 -25.35 10.81
CA LEU A 21 -7.64 -25.11 11.35
C LEU A 21 -7.08 -23.71 10.99
N TYR A 22 -7.48 -23.13 9.85
CA TYR A 22 -7.05 -21.81 9.40
C TYR A 22 -8.05 -20.70 9.73
N GLN A 23 -9.21 -21.05 10.27
CA GLN A 23 -10.22 -20.08 10.69
C GLN A 23 -9.97 -19.52 12.09
N SER A 24 -9.09 -20.15 12.87
CA SER A 24 -8.78 -19.79 14.26
C SER A 24 -7.28 -19.59 14.51
N THR A 25 -6.96 -18.83 15.55
CA THR A 25 -5.60 -18.68 16.07
C THR A 25 -5.11 -19.98 16.74
N LEU A 26 -3.83 -20.04 17.10
CA LEU A 26 -3.25 -21.12 17.91
C LEU A 26 -3.89 -21.26 19.30
N THR A 27 -4.65 -20.26 19.74
CA THR A 27 -5.38 -20.22 21.01
C THR A 27 -6.89 -20.31 20.80
N GLU A 28 -7.31 -20.85 19.65
CA GLU A 28 -8.71 -21.15 19.31
C GLU A 28 -9.63 -19.91 19.27
N LYS A 29 -9.06 -18.72 19.07
CA LYS A 29 -9.83 -17.50 18.84
C LYS A 29 -10.12 -17.32 17.37
N ARG A 30 -11.23 -16.67 17.03
CA ARG A 30 -11.56 -16.31 15.64
C ARG A 30 -10.39 -15.59 14.97
N PHE A 31 -10.07 -16.00 13.75
CA PHE A 31 -9.03 -15.40 12.91
C PHE A 31 -9.52 -15.14 11.48
N LEU A 32 -10.27 -16.06 10.86
CA LEU A 32 -11.02 -15.73 9.65
C LEU A 32 -12.16 -14.79 10.04
N LEU A 33 -12.00 -13.53 9.66
CA LEU A 33 -12.89 -12.44 10.04
C LEU A 33 -14.06 -12.32 9.07
N ILE A 34 -13.74 -12.35 7.77
CA ILE A 34 -14.69 -12.17 6.67
C ILE A 34 -14.36 -13.19 5.58
N ASP A 35 -15.41 -13.80 5.04
CA ASP A 35 -15.39 -14.61 3.83
C ASP A 35 -16.64 -14.29 3.01
N ILE A 36 -16.46 -13.53 1.94
CA ILE A 36 -17.58 -13.04 1.12
C ILE A 36 -17.30 -13.16 -0.36
N PHE A 37 -18.36 -13.34 -1.14
CA PHE A 37 -18.33 -13.25 -2.58
C PHE A 37 -19.00 -11.97 -3.05
N LEU A 38 -18.26 -11.09 -3.74
CA LEU A 38 -18.87 -9.96 -4.47
C LEU A 38 -19.63 -10.46 -5.70
N LYS A 39 -19.12 -11.52 -6.30
CA LYS A 39 -19.76 -12.26 -7.39
C LYS A 39 -19.43 -13.73 -7.22
N ARG A 40 -20.46 -14.54 -6.95
CA ARG A 40 -20.31 -15.96 -6.63
C ARG A 40 -19.46 -16.68 -7.68
N GLY A 41 -18.43 -17.40 -7.21
CA GLY A 41 -17.49 -18.15 -8.06
C GLY A 41 -16.47 -17.31 -8.84
N GLN A 42 -16.49 -15.98 -8.74
CA GLN A 42 -15.62 -15.09 -9.52
C GLN A 42 -14.84 -14.08 -8.68
N ASP A 43 -15.49 -13.46 -7.70
CA ASP A 43 -14.88 -12.44 -6.86
C ASP A 43 -15.15 -12.77 -5.40
N ARG A 44 -14.07 -13.07 -4.67
CA ARG A 44 -14.08 -13.42 -3.24
C ARG A 44 -13.10 -12.53 -2.50
N ILE A 45 -13.49 -12.11 -1.30
CA ILE A 45 -12.64 -11.42 -0.33
C ILE A 45 -12.54 -12.30 0.90
N LEU A 46 -11.31 -12.59 1.32
CA LEU A 46 -11.03 -13.18 2.62
C LEU A 46 -10.27 -12.16 3.46
N ILE A 47 -10.69 -11.94 4.71
CA ILE A 47 -9.96 -11.11 5.67
C ILE A 47 -9.64 -11.95 6.88
N PHE A 48 -8.37 -11.98 7.25
CA PHE A 48 -7.89 -12.63 8.45
C PHE A 48 -7.37 -11.59 9.43
N ALA A 49 -7.98 -11.53 10.62
CA ALA A 49 -7.53 -10.74 11.76
C ALA A 49 -8.20 -11.26 13.03
N SER A 50 -7.46 -11.25 14.13
CA SER A 50 -8.03 -11.47 15.46
C SER A 50 -8.60 -10.17 16.04
N ASP A 51 -9.50 -10.26 17.02
CA ASP A 51 -10.08 -9.09 17.69
C ASP A 51 -9.00 -8.21 18.36
N GLN A 52 -7.89 -8.81 18.83
CA GLN A 52 -6.77 -8.06 19.39
C GLN A 52 -6.02 -7.25 18.33
N GLN A 53 -5.85 -7.82 17.13
CA GLN A 53 -5.27 -7.09 16.01
C GLN A 53 -6.22 -5.99 15.55
N LEU A 54 -7.53 -6.25 15.44
CA LEU A 54 -8.50 -5.22 15.08
C LEU A 54 -8.52 -4.07 16.08
N LYS A 55 -8.49 -4.36 17.38
CA LYS A 55 -8.36 -3.33 18.42
C LYS A 55 -7.12 -2.46 18.21
N LEU A 56 -5.98 -3.08 17.90
CA LEU A 56 -4.76 -2.36 17.55
C LEU A 56 -4.98 -1.45 16.33
N LEU A 57 -5.59 -1.94 15.25
CA LEU A 57 -5.86 -1.14 14.06
C LEU A 57 -6.76 0.07 14.36
N TYR A 58 -7.83 -0.12 15.12
CA TYR A 58 -8.78 0.95 15.43
C TYR A 58 -8.25 1.97 16.44
N GLU A 59 -7.29 1.58 17.28
CA GLU A 59 -6.56 2.50 18.17
C GLU A 59 -5.41 3.23 17.46
N SER A 60 -5.00 2.77 16.27
CA SER A 60 -3.84 3.32 15.56
C SER A 60 -4.20 4.65 14.89
N SER A 61 -3.46 5.71 15.21
CA SER A 61 -3.62 7.00 14.51
C SER A 61 -3.05 6.97 13.08
N THR A 62 -2.00 6.18 12.86
CA THR A 62 -1.40 5.97 11.54
C THR A 62 -1.60 4.52 11.13
N ILE A 63 -2.04 4.30 9.90
CA ILE A 63 -2.10 2.96 9.31
C ILE A 63 -1.29 2.91 8.02
N PHE A 64 -0.76 1.73 7.72
CA PHE A 64 -0.01 1.46 6.51
C PHE A 64 -0.70 0.35 5.74
N MET A 65 -0.81 0.48 4.43
CA MET A 65 -1.42 -0.55 3.59
C MET A 65 -0.56 -0.84 2.38
N ASP A 66 -0.40 -2.13 2.09
CA ASP A 66 0.46 -2.58 1.00
C ASP A 66 -0.09 -3.82 0.31
N GLY A 67 0.04 -3.85 -1.01
CA GLY A 67 -0.39 -4.93 -1.88
C GLY A 67 0.79 -5.74 -2.38
N THR A 68 0.86 -7.03 -2.02
CA THR A 68 1.86 -7.94 -2.59
C THR A 68 1.23 -8.90 -3.61
N PHE A 69 1.79 -8.93 -4.83
CA PHE A 69 1.19 -9.65 -5.97
C PHE A 69 1.86 -10.99 -6.25
N ASP A 70 3.19 -11.04 -6.23
CA ASP A 70 3.96 -12.23 -6.65
C ASP A 70 3.74 -13.44 -5.75
N ILE A 71 3.28 -13.21 -4.52
CA ILE A 71 2.99 -14.24 -3.52
C ILE A 71 1.51 -14.59 -3.42
N ALA A 72 0.64 -13.91 -4.19
CA ALA A 72 -0.79 -14.13 -4.11
C ALA A 72 -1.14 -15.54 -4.61
N PRO A 73 -1.75 -16.40 -3.79
CA PRO A 73 -2.14 -17.73 -4.23
C PRO A 73 -3.28 -17.62 -5.24
N ALA A 74 -3.14 -18.28 -6.39
CA ALA A 74 -4.26 -18.44 -7.30
C ALA A 74 -5.47 -19.05 -6.55
N PRO A 75 -6.71 -18.61 -6.83
CA PRO A 75 -7.12 -17.65 -7.86
C PRO A 75 -7.05 -16.15 -7.46
N PHE A 76 -6.58 -15.81 -6.26
CA PHE A 76 -6.45 -14.41 -5.83
C PHE A 76 -5.34 -13.69 -6.60
N LYS A 77 -5.46 -12.37 -6.72
CA LYS A 77 -4.52 -11.53 -7.46
C LYS A 77 -3.61 -10.71 -6.55
N GLN A 78 -3.94 -10.63 -5.27
CA GLN A 78 -3.24 -9.79 -4.31
C GLN A 78 -3.42 -10.31 -2.89
N VAL A 79 -2.32 -10.34 -2.15
CA VAL A 79 -2.33 -10.30 -0.68
C VAL A 79 -2.27 -8.82 -0.29
N TYR A 80 -3.27 -8.33 0.43
CA TYR A 80 -3.32 -6.95 0.89
C TYR A 80 -3.17 -6.91 2.40
N LEU A 81 -2.14 -6.22 2.87
CA LEU A 81 -1.77 -6.16 4.28
C LEU A 81 -2.12 -4.78 4.84
N ILE A 82 -2.78 -4.76 6.00
CA ILE A 82 -3.06 -3.54 6.74
C ILE A 82 -2.30 -3.61 8.06
N HIS A 83 -1.52 -2.57 8.33
CA HIS A 83 -0.73 -2.42 9.55
C HIS A 83 -1.25 -1.26 10.38
N GLY A 84 -1.28 -1.46 11.69
CA GLY A 84 -1.51 -0.39 12.66
C GLY A 84 -0.19 0.05 13.29
N GLU A 85 0.01 1.35 13.46
CA GLU A 85 1.17 1.89 14.17
C GLU A 85 1.03 1.70 15.69
N LYS A 86 2.07 1.15 16.32
CA LYS A 86 2.24 1.19 17.78
C LYS A 86 3.70 1.32 18.14
N PHE A 87 3.99 2.26 19.05
CA PHE A 87 5.36 2.58 19.48
C PHE A 87 6.33 2.88 18.32
N GLY A 88 5.83 3.58 17.29
CA GLY A 88 6.60 3.92 16.08
C GLY A 88 6.88 2.74 15.14
N GLN A 89 6.22 1.59 15.34
CA GLN A 89 6.36 0.42 14.49
C GLN A 89 5.03 0.07 13.83
N GLY A 90 5.06 -0.23 12.53
CA GLY A 90 3.91 -0.77 11.81
C GLY A 90 3.79 -2.27 12.08
N LEU A 91 2.75 -2.67 12.81
CA LEU A 91 2.49 -4.07 13.12
C LEU A 91 1.40 -4.62 12.20
N PRO A 92 1.57 -5.81 11.59
CA PRO A 92 0.58 -6.38 10.69
C PRO A 92 -0.68 -6.78 11.47
N VAL A 93 -1.82 -6.26 11.05
CA VAL A 93 -3.12 -6.46 11.70
C VAL A 93 -4.01 -7.36 10.86
N ALA A 94 -4.31 -6.94 9.63
CA ALA A 94 -5.25 -7.63 8.76
C ALA A 94 -4.54 -8.14 7.51
N PHE A 95 -4.77 -9.41 7.22
CA PHE A 95 -4.24 -10.11 6.06
C PHE A 95 -5.41 -10.41 5.12
N CYS A 96 -5.42 -9.79 3.96
CA CYS A 96 -6.57 -9.87 3.05
C CYS A 96 -6.17 -10.58 1.75
N LEU A 97 -7.00 -11.49 1.27
CA LEU A 97 -6.87 -12.07 -0.06
C LEU A 97 -7.93 -11.46 -0.96
N LEU A 98 -7.49 -10.74 -2.00
CA LEU A 98 -8.37 -10.00 -2.91
C LEU A 98 -8.35 -10.63 -4.31
N SER A 99 -9.54 -10.86 -4.89
CA SER A 99 -9.69 -11.47 -6.21
C SER A 99 -9.22 -10.56 -7.35
N ASN A 100 -9.21 -9.25 -7.14
CA ASN A 100 -8.84 -8.26 -8.13
C ASN A 100 -8.44 -6.93 -7.45
N LYS A 101 -7.95 -5.97 -8.25
CA LYS A 101 -7.45 -4.65 -7.81
C LYS A 101 -8.43 -3.51 -8.15
N ARG A 102 -9.73 -3.76 -8.09
CA ARG A 102 -10.76 -2.77 -8.49
C ARG A 102 -11.19 -1.96 -7.28
N GLY A 103 -11.56 -0.71 -7.51
CA GLY A 103 -12.08 0.17 -6.45
C GLY A 103 -13.24 -0.44 -5.66
N ARG A 104 -14.16 -1.16 -6.32
CA ARG A 104 -15.26 -1.88 -5.65
C ARG A 104 -14.78 -2.92 -4.63
N THR A 105 -13.67 -3.61 -4.91
CA THR A 105 -13.11 -4.62 -4.00
C THR A 105 -12.48 -3.96 -2.78
N TYR A 106 -11.78 -2.83 -2.95
CA TYR A 106 -11.28 -2.06 -1.81
C TYR A 106 -12.39 -1.41 -0.99
N LEU A 107 -13.44 -0.91 -1.65
CA LEU A 107 -14.59 -0.33 -0.98
C LEU A 107 -15.21 -1.36 -0.04
N GLU A 108 -15.53 -2.55 -0.55
CA GLU A 108 -16.08 -3.61 0.28
C GLU A 108 -15.11 -4.00 1.42
N LEU A 109 -13.81 -4.12 1.14
CA LEU A 109 -12.80 -4.40 2.17
C LEU A 109 -12.89 -3.41 3.34
N PHE A 110 -12.97 -2.10 3.06
CA PHE A 110 -13.05 -1.07 4.09
C PHE A 110 -14.40 -1.04 4.80
N GLU A 111 -15.50 -1.22 4.06
CA GLU A 111 -16.85 -1.33 4.63
C GLU A 111 -16.92 -2.47 5.64
N ARG A 112 -16.38 -3.65 5.30
CA ARG A 112 -16.35 -4.80 6.22
C ARG A 112 -15.50 -4.54 7.47
N LEU A 113 -14.37 -3.86 7.34
CA LEU A 113 -13.57 -3.48 8.51
C LEU A 113 -14.31 -2.46 9.39
N LYS A 114 -14.99 -1.47 8.80
CA LYS A 114 -15.81 -0.51 9.54
C LYS A 114 -16.98 -1.20 10.28
N GLU A 115 -17.65 -2.16 9.64
CA GLU A 115 -18.68 -2.98 10.29
C GLU A 115 -18.12 -3.71 11.52
N GLN A 116 -16.92 -4.28 11.42
CA GLN A 116 -16.27 -4.93 12.56
C GLN A 116 -15.88 -3.94 13.66
N ALA A 117 -15.51 -2.71 13.32
CA ALA A 117 -15.29 -1.66 14.32
C ALA A 117 -16.57 -1.34 15.11
N ILE A 118 -17.71 -1.22 14.42
CA ILE A 118 -19.02 -1.00 15.04
C ILE A 118 -19.37 -2.17 15.98
N PHE A 119 -19.19 -3.41 15.52
CA PHE A 119 -19.42 -4.60 16.33
C PHE A 119 -18.58 -4.60 17.62
N LEU A 120 -17.32 -4.18 17.52
CA LEU A 120 -16.41 -4.02 18.66
C LEU A 120 -16.62 -2.73 19.46
N LYS A 121 -17.71 -1.98 19.20
CA LYS A 121 -18.08 -0.73 19.87
C LYS A 121 -16.98 0.33 19.81
N THR A 122 -16.30 0.39 18.67
CA THR A 122 -15.27 1.39 18.36
C THR A 122 -15.49 1.96 16.95
N LYS A 123 -14.55 2.76 16.46
CA LYS A 123 -14.58 3.35 15.13
C LYS A 123 -13.27 3.05 14.41
N PHE A 124 -13.37 2.84 13.09
CA PHE A 124 -12.19 2.80 12.25
C PHE A 124 -11.98 4.19 11.63
N ASP A 125 -11.19 5.01 12.30
CA ASP A 125 -11.00 6.44 11.98
C ASP A 125 -9.53 6.85 12.11
N PRO A 126 -8.63 6.35 11.22
CA PRO A 126 -7.22 6.70 11.25
C PRO A 126 -7.03 8.17 10.87
N LYS A 127 -6.04 8.83 11.49
CA LYS A 127 -5.67 10.22 11.16
C LYS A 127 -4.76 10.31 9.95
N ARG A 128 -3.92 9.29 9.74
CA ARG A 128 -2.98 9.21 8.62
C ARG A 128 -3.02 7.82 7.99
N ILE A 129 -3.04 7.80 6.67
CA ILE A 129 -3.03 6.57 5.88
C ILE A 129 -1.86 6.63 4.91
N ILE A 130 -0.95 5.66 5.01
CA ILE A 130 0.20 5.55 4.12
C ILE A 130 0.02 4.34 3.22
N THR A 131 0.03 4.55 1.91
CA THR A 131 -0.12 3.45 0.93
C THR A 131 0.92 3.55 -0.17
N ASP A 132 1.02 2.50 -0.98
CA ASP A 132 1.59 2.62 -2.32
C ASP A 132 0.73 3.52 -3.22
N PHE A 133 1.11 3.60 -4.49
CA PHE A 133 0.55 4.53 -5.47
C PHE A 133 -0.51 3.87 -6.36
N GLU A 134 -1.29 2.93 -5.83
CA GLU A 134 -2.26 2.18 -6.64
C GLU A 134 -3.46 3.06 -7.06
N PRO A 135 -3.67 3.32 -8.37
CA PRO A 135 -4.67 4.31 -8.82
C PRO A 135 -6.11 3.98 -8.45
N CYS A 136 -6.46 2.70 -8.37
CA CYS A 136 -7.82 2.27 -8.01
C CYS A 136 -8.11 2.36 -6.50
N LEU A 137 -7.07 2.44 -5.67
CA LEU A 137 -7.18 2.50 -4.21
C LEU A 137 -7.38 3.93 -3.71
N LEU A 138 -6.69 4.91 -4.31
CA LEU A 138 -6.69 6.30 -3.81
C LEU A 138 -8.08 6.94 -3.75
N PRO A 139 -8.93 6.86 -4.79
CA PRO A 139 -10.27 7.43 -4.72
C PRO A 139 -11.13 6.76 -3.62
N VAL A 140 -10.91 5.46 -3.39
CA VAL A 140 -11.62 4.72 -2.35
C VAL A 140 -11.17 5.17 -0.96
N ILE A 141 -9.87 5.40 -0.74
CA ILE A 141 -9.38 5.95 0.53
C ILE A 141 -9.99 7.32 0.80
N GLN A 142 -10.03 8.20 -0.20
CA GLN A 142 -10.63 9.53 -0.06
C GLN A 142 -12.13 9.46 0.25
N GLN A 143 -12.84 8.52 -0.37
CA GLN A 143 -14.26 8.28 -0.08
C GLN A 143 -14.46 7.73 1.33
N GLU A 144 -13.69 6.73 1.73
CA GLU A 144 -13.90 6.00 2.97
C GLU A 144 -13.32 6.72 4.20
N PHE A 145 -12.26 7.50 4.02
CA PHE A 145 -11.56 8.22 5.09
C PHE A 145 -11.30 9.68 4.69
N PRO A 146 -12.36 10.48 4.46
CA PRO A 146 -12.25 11.82 3.88
C PRO A 146 -11.50 12.83 4.77
N PHE A 147 -11.35 12.54 6.05
CA PHE A 147 -10.64 13.38 7.01
C PHE A 147 -9.23 12.89 7.34
N ALA A 148 -8.84 11.71 6.84
CA ALA A 148 -7.51 11.18 7.05
C ALA A 148 -6.52 11.86 6.09
N ILE A 149 -5.33 12.18 6.58
CA ILE A 149 -4.22 12.62 5.74
C ILE A 149 -3.71 11.39 4.98
N HIS A 150 -3.89 11.38 3.67
CA HIS A 150 -3.26 10.38 2.81
C HIS A 150 -1.81 10.77 2.53
N SER A 151 -0.91 9.80 2.51
CA SER A 151 0.49 10.03 2.17
C SER A 151 1.04 8.86 1.37
N GLY A 152 1.86 9.16 0.36
CA GLY A 152 2.56 8.13 -0.40
C GLY A 152 3.66 7.45 0.40
N CYS A 153 3.88 6.15 0.16
CA CYS A 153 4.96 5.41 0.76
C CYS A 153 6.32 5.82 0.18
N MET A 154 7.19 6.37 1.03
CA MET A 154 8.54 6.81 0.65
C MET A 154 9.40 5.68 0.07
N PHE A 155 9.23 4.44 0.56
CA PHE A 155 9.95 3.29 0.03
C PHE A 155 9.60 3.02 -1.43
N HIS A 156 8.30 2.97 -1.75
CA HIS A 156 7.82 2.75 -3.12
C HIS A 156 8.17 3.92 -4.04
N PHE A 157 8.13 5.15 -3.53
CA PHE A 157 8.56 6.35 -4.25
C PHE A 157 10.05 6.25 -4.62
N ASN A 158 10.92 6.02 -3.64
CA ASN A 158 12.36 5.86 -3.85
C ASN A 158 12.63 4.75 -4.86
N GLN A 159 11.97 3.61 -4.71
CA GLN A 159 12.11 2.48 -5.62
C GLN A 159 11.69 2.83 -7.05
N ALA A 160 10.58 3.55 -7.24
CA ALA A 160 10.10 3.96 -8.56
C ALA A 160 11.10 4.90 -9.26
N VAL A 161 11.60 5.92 -8.56
CA VAL A 161 12.58 6.86 -9.14
C VAL A 161 13.93 6.17 -9.40
N HIS A 162 14.36 5.26 -8.51
CA HIS A 162 15.57 4.46 -8.72
C HIS A 162 15.46 3.47 -9.89
N ARG A 163 14.28 2.87 -10.12
CA ARG A 163 14.05 2.08 -11.33
C ARG A 163 14.15 2.96 -12.56
N LYS A 164 13.56 4.16 -12.53
CA LYS A 164 13.62 5.07 -13.66
C LYS A 164 15.04 5.48 -14.05
N ILE A 165 15.91 5.81 -13.10
CA ILE A 165 17.31 6.14 -13.42
C ILE A 165 18.05 4.92 -14.03
N THR A 166 17.69 3.70 -13.60
CA THR A 166 18.23 2.45 -14.17
C THR A 166 17.73 2.24 -15.60
N ASP A 167 16.43 2.43 -15.85
CA ASP A 167 15.80 2.31 -17.18
C ASP A 167 16.35 3.32 -18.19
N LEU A 168 16.81 4.48 -17.71
CA LEU A 168 17.49 5.50 -18.53
C LEU A 168 18.96 5.17 -18.80
N GLY A 169 19.48 4.04 -18.33
CA GLY A 169 20.88 3.62 -18.52
C GLY A 169 21.88 4.33 -17.59
N LEU A 170 21.42 5.12 -16.63
CA LEU A 170 22.25 5.98 -15.77
C LEU A 170 22.67 5.29 -14.46
N ALA A 171 22.55 3.96 -14.37
CA ALA A 171 22.92 3.21 -13.16
C ALA A 171 24.41 3.38 -12.83
N SER A 172 25.29 3.33 -13.84
CA SER A 172 26.73 3.53 -13.66
C SER A 172 27.05 4.96 -13.23
N ASP A 173 26.44 5.96 -13.88
CA ASP A 173 26.62 7.37 -13.52
C ASP A 173 26.15 7.65 -12.10
N TYR A 174 25.00 7.11 -11.69
CA TYR A 174 24.55 7.24 -10.31
C TYR A 174 25.57 6.69 -9.30
N LEU A 175 26.27 5.59 -9.63
CA LEU A 175 27.25 4.94 -8.77
C LEU A 175 28.63 5.60 -8.78
N HIS A 176 29.04 6.23 -9.88
CA HIS A 176 30.42 6.68 -10.07
C HIS A 176 30.57 8.18 -10.36
N ASN A 177 29.48 8.89 -10.67
CA ASN A 177 29.48 10.33 -10.94
C ASN A 177 28.80 11.09 -9.79
N GLU A 178 29.61 11.78 -8.98
CA GLU A 178 29.12 12.53 -7.82
C GLU A 178 28.16 13.67 -8.20
N ALA A 179 28.43 14.38 -9.29
CA ALA A 179 27.58 15.48 -9.74
C ALA A 179 26.18 15.00 -10.11
N ILE A 180 26.08 13.90 -10.86
CA ILE A 180 24.80 13.26 -11.21
C ILE A 180 24.08 12.77 -9.96
N ARG A 181 24.79 12.12 -9.04
CA ARG A 181 24.21 11.63 -7.78
C ARG A 181 23.67 12.76 -6.90
N ASN A 182 24.36 13.90 -6.87
CA ASN A 182 23.93 15.07 -6.11
C ASN A 182 22.67 15.71 -6.73
N GLN A 183 22.61 15.86 -8.06
CA GLN A 183 21.39 16.33 -8.75
C GLN A 183 20.22 15.36 -8.56
N TYR A 184 20.46 14.05 -8.66
CA TYR A 184 19.45 13.03 -8.34
C TYR A 184 18.89 13.21 -6.92
N ARG A 185 19.77 13.37 -5.91
CA ARG A 185 19.36 13.59 -4.52
C ARG A 185 18.55 14.88 -4.34
N GLN A 186 18.88 15.94 -5.07
CA GLN A 186 18.11 17.19 -5.05
C GLN A 186 16.70 17.00 -5.62
N ILE A 187 16.56 16.23 -6.71
CA ILE A 187 15.24 15.86 -7.26
C ILE A 187 14.46 15.04 -6.23
N MET A 188 15.07 14.04 -5.61
CA MET A 188 14.42 13.23 -4.58
C MET A 188 14.00 14.05 -3.36
N ALA A 189 14.79 15.04 -2.95
CA ALA A 189 14.48 15.89 -1.80
C ALA A 189 13.19 16.70 -1.95
N LEU A 190 12.66 16.87 -3.17
CA LEU A 190 11.35 17.49 -3.41
C LEU A 190 10.24 16.80 -2.62
N SER A 191 10.31 15.48 -2.40
CA SER A 191 9.30 14.73 -1.62
C SER A 191 9.32 15.02 -0.13
N LEU A 192 10.33 15.74 0.36
CA LEU A 192 10.52 16.05 1.78
C LEU A 192 10.28 17.54 2.08
N MET A 193 10.01 18.34 1.04
CA MET A 193 9.79 19.77 1.20
C MET A 193 8.33 20.08 1.53
N PRO A 194 8.08 21.23 2.19
CA PRO A 194 6.72 21.76 2.33
C PRO A 194 6.07 21.91 0.95
N ILE A 195 4.79 21.52 0.84
CA ILE A 195 4.04 21.42 -0.43
C ILE A 195 4.10 22.74 -1.19
N GLU A 196 3.99 23.86 -0.48
CA GLU A 196 4.02 25.21 -1.03
C GLU A 196 5.35 25.60 -1.69
N GLN A 197 6.44 24.88 -1.37
CA GLN A 197 7.77 25.12 -1.93
C GLN A 197 8.11 24.17 -3.09
N VAL A 198 7.38 23.06 -3.23
CA VAL A 198 7.70 22.03 -4.23
C VAL A 198 7.76 22.62 -5.64
N HIS A 199 6.78 23.45 -6.02
CA HIS A 199 6.72 24.01 -7.38
C HIS A 199 7.88 24.97 -7.68
N SER A 200 8.16 25.92 -6.79
CA SER A 200 9.23 26.90 -6.99
C SER A 200 10.61 26.24 -6.98
N GLN A 201 10.83 25.23 -6.14
CA GLN A 201 12.07 24.48 -6.12
C GLN A 201 12.21 23.55 -7.33
N PHE A 202 11.11 22.98 -7.83
CA PHE A 202 11.13 22.22 -9.08
C PHE A 202 11.52 23.11 -10.27
N GLN A 203 10.95 24.30 -10.39
CA GLN A 203 11.34 25.28 -11.42
C GLN A 203 12.83 25.66 -11.33
N ARG A 204 13.36 25.81 -10.11
CA ARG A 204 14.80 26.01 -9.91
C ARG A 204 15.61 24.81 -10.41
N LEU A 205 15.17 23.58 -10.18
CA LEU A 205 15.84 22.38 -10.68
C LEU A 205 15.79 22.30 -12.22
N GLU A 206 14.73 22.76 -12.87
CA GLU A 206 14.66 22.83 -14.34
C GLU A 206 15.78 23.69 -14.96
N THR A 207 16.30 24.69 -14.23
CA THR A 207 17.37 25.57 -14.75
C THR A 207 18.78 25.04 -14.48
N ILE A 208 18.97 24.23 -13.43
CA ILE A 208 20.30 23.77 -12.99
C ILE A 208 20.59 22.30 -13.27
N THR A 209 19.56 21.50 -13.59
CA THR A 209 19.73 20.07 -13.86
C THR A 209 20.45 19.88 -15.18
N SER A 210 21.46 19.01 -15.18
CA SER A 210 22.25 18.72 -16.38
C SER A 210 21.41 18.00 -17.44
N ALA A 211 21.80 18.14 -18.71
CA ALA A 211 21.14 17.46 -19.83
C ALA A 211 21.10 15.92 -19.65
N ALA A 212 22.06 15.34 -18.92
CA ALA A 212 22.07 13.91 -18.62
C ALA A 212 20.89 13.44 -17.76
N LEU A 213 20.25 14.34 -16.99
CA LEU A 213 19.11 14.03 -16.13
C LEU A 213 17.78 14.64 -16.62
N SER A 214 17.73 15.21 -17.83
CA SER A 214 16.52 15.85 -18.36
C SER A 214 15.33 14.89 -18.40
N ASP A 215 15.55 13.65 -18.84
CA ASP A 215 14.49 12.64 -18.94
C ASP A 215 14.00 12.16 -17.57
N LEU A 216 14.89 12.12 -16.58
CA LEU A 216 14.51 11.83 -15.19
C LEU A 216 13.67 12.98 -14.63
N LEU A 217 14.09 14.23 -14.85
CA LEU A 217 13.37 15.40 -14.37
C LEU A 217 11.99 15.52 -15.03
N LEU A 218 11.88 15.23 -16.33
CA LEU A 218 10.61 15.20 -17.04
C LEU A 218 9.68 14.09 -16.51
N TYR A 219 10.22 12.88 -16.28
CA TYR A 219 9.47 11.82 -15.61
C TYR A 219 8.97 12.28 -14.25
N PHE A 220 9.84 12.92 -13.46
CA PHE A 220 9.52 13.38 -12.12
C PHE A 220 8.40 14.42 -12.13
N LYS A 221 8.46 15.38 -13.07
CA LYS A 221 7.42 16.38 -13.31
C LYS A 221 6.06 15.74 -13.53
N ASN A 222 6.00 14.82 -14.50
CA ASN A 222 4.75 14.24 -14.95
C ASN A 222 4.15 13.28 -13.93
N GLN A 223 5.00 12.55 -13.18
CA GLN A 223 4.53 11.53 -12.25
C GLN A 223 4.29 12.08 -10.84
N TRP A 224 5.18 12.94 -10.33
CA TRP A 224 5.26 13.28 -8.91
C TRP A 224 4.96 14.75 -8.61
N VAL A 225 4.95 15.63 -9.61
CA VAL A 225 4.58 17.06 -9.43
C VAL A 225 3.18 17.35 -9.97
N HIS A 226 2.85 16.80 -11.14
CA HIS A 226 1.56 17.01 -11.81
C HIS A 226 0.74 15.72 -11.99
N GLY A 227 1.24 14.60 -11.48
CA GLY A 227 0.62 13.29 -11.67
C GLY A 227 -0.62 13.06 -10.79
N VAL A 228 -1.18 11.85 -10.92
CA VAL A 228 -2.38 11.41 -10.18
C VAL A 228 -2.12 11.27 -8.68
N VAL A 229 -0.84 11.13 -8.28
CA VAL A 229 -0.41 11.07 -6.88
C VAL A 229 0.77 12.02 -6.69
N PRO A 230 0.53 13.34 -6.79
CA PRO A 230 1.60 14.29 -6.68
C PRO A 230 2.08 14.32 -5.22
N ILE A 231 3.38 14.59 -5.06
CA ILE A 231 4.00 14.93 -3.77
C ILE A 231 3.29 16.14 -3.13
N SER A 232 2.55 16.91 -3.93
CA SER A 232 1.82 18.11 -3.52
C SER A 232 0.36 17.89 -3.10
N MET A 233 -0.08 16.64 -2.88
CA MET A 233 -1.40 16.36 -2.26
C MET A 233 -1.26 16.11 -0.76
#